data_AF-A0A6S7JAS9-F1
#
_entry.id   AF-A0A6S7JAS9-F1
#
_cell.length_a   1.000
_cell.length_b   1.000
_cell.length_c   1.000
_cell.angle_alpha   90.00
_cell.angle_beta   90.00
_cell.angle_gamma   90.00
#
_symmetry.space_group_name_H-M   'P 1'
#
loop_
_entity.id
_entity.type
_entity.pdbx_description
1 polymer ?
#
loop_
_entity_poly.entity_id
_entity_poly.type
_entity_poly.pdbx_seq_one_letter_code
_entity_poly.pdbx_strand_id
1 'polypeptide(L)'
;MTQCCRCNGNGTCRSCICARNNRVCTNCKPGKDKRCENQNQIGNLPSLLQDGSTSHVNQHQEPESDENEVIISEHTPDYIPMQSPVFRWGEVEGEAFAQAIQESYKEVVHWRRNLFKTPSGQAGKSFVRELTRMFQAYADISSLESVALTATMVMPALLLQKPHPKSKAKEHTLYLNRRLKQWMNGDINGLLDEGRAIQKRLVRQSKQRSSDDTARVFAKLMMQGKVRAALRIISEDDRGCLTLDSCVAPDNPKTVRQVLLEKHPPNIPPVQSAILNGDCNMEPHPVIFDRIDGELIQNTAIKTEGAAGPSGLDAMAWRRLCTSFKSCSVGLCDALAAVARRICTSLVDPSSLTSFVGSRLIALDKCPGVRPVGIGEVARRIIGKAIVRVIGNEIQEATGPLQTCAGHLSGCEAAVHAMHQVFEDKDADGVILVDATNAFNCLNRQTALINIKHLCPALSK
;
A
#
# COMPACT_ATOMS: atom_id res chain seq x y z
N MET A 1 16.15 22.73 -12.50
CA MET A 1 15.98 22.29 -13.90
C MET A 1 16.21 23.46 -14.85
N THR A 2 17.37 23.54 -15.49
CA THR A 2 17.62 24.50 -16.58
C THR A 2 17.34 23.82 -17.92
N GLN A 3 16.20 24.14 -18.52
CA GLN A 3 15.75 23.57 -19.80
C GLN A 3 16.77 23.82 -20.92
N CYS A 4 16.98 22.82 -21.78
CA CYS A 4 17.60 23.01 -23.09
C CYS A 4 16.77 24.05 -23.87
N CYS A 5 17.42 25.14 -24.29
CA CYS A 5 16.79 26.27 -24.99
C CYS A 5 15.92 25.81 -26.17
N ARG A 6 14.69 26.36 -26.26
CA ARG A 6 13.87 26.31 -27.49
C ARG A 6 14.62 27.10 -28.58
N CYS A 7 15.40 26.41 -29.40
CA CYS A 7 15.99 27.03 -30.59
C CYS A 7 14.87 27.49 -31.53
N ASN A 8 14.88 28.77 -31.89
CA ASN A 8 13.86 29.44 -32.72
C ASN A 8 13.91 29.04 -34.21
N GLY A 9 14.15 27.76 -34.53
CA GLY A 9 14.10 27.25 -35.90
C GLY A 9 15.33 27.51 -36.77
N ASN A 10 16.23 28.42 -36.40
CA ASN A 10 17.36 28.85 -37.24
C ASN A 10 18.64 27.97 -37.14
N GLY A 11 18.55 26.72 -36.67
CA GLY A 11 19.65 25.75 -36.73
C GLY A 11 20.89 26.00 -35.83
N THR A 12 21.03 27.18 -35.21
CA THR A 12 22.17 27.57 -34.36
C THR A 12 21.77 27.76 -32.90
N CYS A 13 22.46 27.09 -31.98
CA CYS A 13 22.27 27.27 -30.54
C CYS A 13 23.57 27.71 -29.87
N ARG A 14 23.66 28.99 -29.49
CA ARG A 14 24.86 29.58 -28.87
C ARG A 14 24.92 29.44 -27.35
N SER A 15 23.79 29.12 -26.70
CA SER A 15 23.67 29.18 -25.23
C SER A 15 23.18 27.88 -24.57
N CYS A 16 23.01 26.78 -25.31
CA CYS A 16 22.59 25.51 -24.71
C CYS A 16 23.74 24.77 -24.01
N ILE A 17 23.38 23.92 -23.04
CA ILE A 17 24.32 23.09 -22.29
C ILE A 17 25.12 22.14 -23.18
N CYS A 18 24.53 21.66 -24.29
CA CYS A 18 25.21 20.81 -25.26
C CYS A 18 26.35 21.55 -25.96
N ALA A 19 26.12 22.81 -26.38
CA ALA A 19 27.14 23.64 -26.99
C ALA A 19 28.24 24.02 -25.98
N ARG A 20 27.89 24.35 -24.73
CA ARG A 20 28.88 24.66 -23.68
C ARG A 20 29.79 23.48 -23.34
N ASN A 21 29.29 22.24 -23.51
CA ASN A 21 30.01 21.02 -23.17
C ASN A 21 30.61 20.30 -24.39
N ASN A 22 30.65 20.93 -25.57
CA ASN A 22 31.11 20.33 -26.83
C ASN A 22 30.49 18.94 -27.14
N ARG A 23 29.19 18.77 -26.87
CA ARG A 23 28.44 17.53 -27.12
C ARG A 23 27.39 17.72 -28.22
N VAL A 24 27.14 16.65 -28.97
CA VAL A 24 26.07 16.60 -29.99
C VAL A 24 24.70 16.73 -29.30
N CYS A 25 23.86 17.64 -29.80
CA CYS A 25 22.51 17.84 -29.27
C CYS A 25 21.49 16.95 -29.99
N THR A 26 21.04 15.87 -29.36
CA THR A 26 20.04 14.94 -29.92
C THR A 26 18.58 15.30 -29.56
N ASN A 27 18.37 16.18 -28.58
CA ASN A 27 17.04 16.53 -28.07
C ASN A 27 16.44 17.80 -28.66
N CYS A 28 17.19 18.62 -29.40
CA CYS A 28 16.66 19.81 -30.04
C CYS A 28 15.99 19.48 -31.39
N LYS A 29 14.97 20.25 -31.79
CA LYS A 29 14.24 20.05 -33.05
C LYS A 29 15.17 20.04 -34.28
N PRO A 30 16.15 20.97 -34.43
CA PRO A 30 17.13 20.90 -35.53
C PRO A 30 18.04 19.67 -35.48
N GLY A 31 18.37 19.16 -34.28
CA GLY A 31 19.16 17.95 -34.10
C GLY A 31 18.41 16.68 -34.54
N LYS A 32 17.12 16.59 -34.20
CA LYS A 32 16.23 15.53 -34.73
C LYS A 32 16.08 15.59 -36.24
N ASP A 33 16.07 16.79 -36.80
CA ASP A 33 15.96 17.02 -38.24
C ASP A 33 17.32 16.98 -38.99
N LYS A 34 18.44 16.65 -38.32
CA LYS A 34 19.82 16.65 -38.87
C LYS A 34 20.25 17.99 -39.52
N ARG A 35 19.74 19.12 -39.02
CA ARG A 35 20.04 20.49 -39.52
C ARG A 35 20.71 21.37 -38.45
N CYS A 36 21.36 20.76 -37.47
CA CYS A 36 22.01 21.48 -36.38
C CYS A 36 23.45 21.82 -36.78
N GLU A 37 23.79 23.11 -36.88
CA GLU A 37 25.12 23.55 -37.29
C GLU A 37 26.22 23.23 -36.26
N ASN A 38 25.83 22.91 -35.01
CA ASN A 38 26.76 22.50 -33.96
C ASN A 38 27.29 21.05 -34.15
N GLN A 39 26.82 20.29 -35.16
CA GLN A 39 27.37 18.97 -35.49
C GLN A 39 28.71 19.05 -36.24
N ASN A 40 28.98 20.13 -36.97
CA ASN A 40 30.18 20.25 -37.82
C ASN A 40 31.45 20.71 -37.08
N GLN A 41 31.40 20.93 -35.75
CA GLN A 41 32.58 21.34 -34.97
C GLN A 41 33.31 20.18 -34.27
N ILE A 42 32.79 18.95 -34.32
CA ILE A 42 33.44 17.77 -33.72
C ILE A 42 34.12 16.96 -34.85
N GLY A 43 35.00 17.62 -35.58
CA GLY A 43 35.93 16.98 -36.51
C GLY A 43 37.33 16.99 -35.89
N ASN A 44 37.92 15.80 -35.76
CA ASN A 44 39.26 15.48 -35.27
C ASN A 44 39.43 15.19 -33.76
N LEU A 45 39.38 13.90 -33.40
CA LEU A 45 40.44 13.27 -32.62
C LEU A 45 40.51 11.76 -32.98
N PRO A 46 41.71 11.13 -33.01
CA PRO A 46 41.93 9.84 -33.67
C PRO A 46 41.51 8.62 -32.85
N SER A 47 41.14 7.57 -33.59
CA SER A 47 40.98 6.19 -33.15
C SER A 47 42.29 5.63 -32.57
N LEU A 48 42.23 5.06 -31.36
CA LEU A 48 43.28 4.18 -30.83
C LEU A 48 42.65 2.83 -30.46
N LEU A 49 42.55 1.97 -31.47
CA LEU A 49 42.74 0.54 -31.31
C LEU A 49 44.19 0.27 -31.71
N GLN A 50 45.00 -0.28 -30.82
CA GLN A 50 46.07 -1.19 -31.20
C GLN A 50 46.60 -2.00 -30.01
N ASP A 51 46.92 -3.24 -30.36
CA ASP A 51 47.43 -4.33 -29.56
C ASP A 51 48.77 -4.03 -28.87
N GLY A 52 49.05 -4.79 -27.81
CA GLY A 52 50.32 -4.76 -27.10
C GLY A 52 50.48 -5.94 -26.15
N SER A 53 50.69 -7.12 -26.71
CA SER A 53 51.23 -8.28 -25.99
C SER A 53 52.64 -7.95 -25.46
N THR A 54 52.83 -7.98 -24.15
CA THR A 54 54.13 -8.33 -23.55
C THR A 54 53.95 -8.99 -22.19
N SER A 55 54.49 -10.19 -22.09
CA SER A 55 54.68 -11.01 -20.90
C SER A 55 55.60 -10.36 -19.88
N HIS A 56 55.16 -10.24 -18.63
CA HIS A 56 56.05 -10.28 -17.48
C HIS A 56 55.41 -11.08 -16.34
N VAL A 57 56.08 -12.19 -16.03
CA VAL A 57 55.91 -12.98 -14.81
C VAL A 57 56.41 -12.15 -13.64
N ASN A 58 55.58 -11.95 -12.61
CA ASN A 58 56.08 -11.87 -11.24
C ASN A 58 54.97 -12.16 -10.21
N GLN A 59 55.11 -13.36 -9.63
CA GLN A 59 55.00 -13.73 -8.23
C GLN A 59 53.83 -13.19 -7.38
N HIS A 60 53.07 -14.18 -6.88
CA HIS A 60 52.15 -14.12 -5.74
C HIS A 60 52.66 -13.25 -4.58
N GLN A 61 51.79 -12.37 -4.10
CA GLN A 61 51.61 -12.09 -2.68
C GLN A 61 50.13 -11.81 -2.46
N GLU A 62 49.49 -12.69 -1.69
CA GLU A 62 48.14 -12.51 -1.16
C GLU A 62 48.13 -11.25 -0.26
N PRO A 63 47.18 -10.32 -0.41
CA PRO A 63 46.95 -9.35 0.65
C PRO A 63 46.18 -10.04 1.77
N GLU A 64 46.83 -10.12 2.91
CA GLU A 64 46.30 -10.54 4.20
C GLU A 64 44.93 -9.90 4.47
N SER A 65 44.03 -10.73 4.97
CA SER A 65 42.72 -10.38 5.46
C SER A 65 42.82 -9.43 6.66
N ASP A 66 42.68 -8.13 6.41
CA ASP A 66 42.16 -7.23 7.44
C ASP A 66 40.65 -7.50 7.56
N GLU A 67 40.32 -8.51 8.35
CA GLU A 67 38.99 -8.71 8.95
C GLU A 67 38.70 -7.55 9.93
N ASN A 68 38.54 -6.35 9.41
CA ASN A 68 37.63 -5.40 10.03
C ASN A 68 36.25 -5.69 9.45
N GLU A 69 35.63 -6.77 9.93
CA GLU A 69 34.18 -6.90 9.91
C GLU A 69 33.63 -5.65 10.61
N VAL A 70 33.29 -4.63 9.81
CA VAL A 70 32.43 -3.55 10.26
C VAL A 70 31.09 -4.23 10.50
N ILE A 71 30.89 -4.68 11.74
CA ILE A 71 29.60 -5.09 12.25
C ILE A 71 28.74 -3.83 12.17
N ILE A 72 28.02 -3.67 11.05
CA ILE A 72 26.98 -2.66 10.93
C ILE A 72 25.88 -3.09 11.91
N SER A 73 26.01 -2.63 13.15
CA SER A 73 25.02 -2.69 14.21
C SER A 73 23.86 -1.74 13.85
N GLU A 74 23.17 -1.98 12.73
CA GLU A 74 22.04 -1.14 12.34
C GLU A 74 20.77 -1.67 12.97
N HIS A 75 20.60 -1.22 14.21
CA HIS A 75 19.32 -1.21 14.91
C HIS A 75 18.28 -0.57 14.00
N THR A 76 17.05 -1.11 13.99
CA THR A 76 15.90 -0.40 13.42
C THR A 76 15.93 1.04 13.89
N PRO A 77 15.76 2.03 12.99
CA PRO A 77 16.01 3.42 13.33
C PRO A 77 15.11 3.83 14.49
N ASP A 78 15.68 4.58 15.43
CA ASP A 78 14.97 5.00 16.63
C ASP A 78 13.70 5.77 16.26
N TYR A 79 12.63 5.46 16.95
CA TYR A 79 11.35 6.16 16.84
C TYR A 79 11.01 6.76 18.19
N ILE A 80 10.21 7.83 18.17
CA ILE A 80 9.68 8.40 19.40
C ILE A 80 8.60 7.44 19.91
N PRO A 81 8.77 6.85 21.12
CA PRO A 81 7.74 6.00 21.70
C PRO A 81 6.44 6.78 21.87
N MET A 82 5.33 6.08 21.67
CA MET A 82 4.02 6.65 21.81
C MET A 82 3.76 7.16 23.24
N GLN A 83 3.10 8.31 23.36
CA GLN A 83 2.77 8.87 24.67
C GLN A 83 1.77 7.99 25.42
N SER A 84 1.89 7.94 26.75
CA SER A 84 0.88 7.34 27.61
C SER A 84 -0.48 8.01 27.37
N PRO A 85 -1.60 7.28 27.45
CA PRO A 85 -2.94 7.77 27.15
C PRO A 85 -3.48 8.72 28.23
N VAL A 86 -2.84 9.87 28.42
CA VAL A 86 -3.22 10.88 29.43
C VAL A 86 -4.29 11.80 28.85
N PHE A 87 -5.53 11.33 28.88
CA PHE A 87 -6.72 12.09 28.48
C PHE A 87 -7.95 11.60 29.25
N ARG A 88 -9.08 12.30 29.09
CA ARG A 88 -10.39 11.83 29.51
C ARG A 88 -11.33 11.69 28.33
N TRP A 89 -12.14 10.65 28.37
CA TRP A 89 -13.17 10.38 27.38
C TRP A 89 -14.54 10.35 28.03
N GLY A 90 -15.21 11.50 28.01
CA GLY A 90 -16.35 11.73 28.91
C GLY A 90 -15.86 11.63 30.36
N GLU A 91 -16.44 10.70 31.12
CA GLU A 91 -16.07 10.43 32.52
C GLU A 91 -15.01 9.32 32.66
N VAL A 92 -14.56 8.72 31.56
CA VAL A 92 -13.62 7.58 31.58
C VAL A 92 -12.17 8.07 31.44
N GLU A 93 -11.28 7.56 32.29
CA GLU A 93 -9.84 7.81 32.19
C GLU A 93 -9.25 7.19 30.92
N GLY A 94 -8.26 7.87 30.33
CA GLY A 94 -7.71 7.52 29.02
C GLY A 94 -7.10 6.12 28.95
N GLU A 95 -6.45 5.66 30.03
CA GLU A 95 -5.92 4.28 30.13
C GLU A 95 -7.02 3.23 30.05
N ALA A 96 -8.09 3.40 30.83
CA ALA A 96 -9.24 2.49 30.82
C ALA A 96 -9.95 2.49 29.45
N PHE A 97 -10.08 3.67 28.83
CA PHE A 97 -10.64 3.79 27.49
C PHE A 97 -9.76 3.09 26.43
N ALA A 98 -8.44 3.32 26.47
CA ALA A 98 -7.49 2.69 25.56
C ALA A 98 -7.51 1.16 25.68
N GLN A 99 -7.56 0.64 26.90
CA GLN A 99 -7.71 -0.80 27.16
C GLN A 99 -9.02 -1.34 26.58
N ALA A 100 -10.16 -0.70 26.85
CA ALA A 100 -11.45 -1.14 26.33
C ALA A 100 -11.49 -1.16 24.79
N ILE A 101 -10.85 -0.19 24.12
CA ILE A 101 -10.72 -0.15 22.66
C ILE A 101 -9.81 -1.27 22.13
N GLN A 102 -8.69 -1.54 22.79
CA GLN A 102 -7.78 -2.65 22.42
C GLN A 102 -8.47 -4.01 22.55
N GLU A 103 -9.18 -4.24 23.66
CA GLU A 103 -9.96 -5.46 23.88
C GLU A 103 -11.08 -5.60 22.85
N SER A 104 -11.79 -4.51 22.59
CA SER A 104 -12.80 -4.46 21.53
C SER A 104 -12.20 -4.83 20.17
N TYR A 105 -11.04 -4.29 19.81
CA TYR A 105 -10.38 -4.60 18.53
C TYR A 105 -10.06 -6.09 18.41
N LYS A 106 -9.49 -6.71 19.45
CA LYS A 106 -9.18 -8.15 19.47
C LYS A 106 -10.42 -9.01 19.23
N GLU A 107 -11.60 -8.57 19.67
CA GLU A 107 -12.85 -9.31 19.48
C GLU A 107 -13.52 -9.02 18.13
N VAL A 108 -13.73 -7.74 17.78
CA VAL A 108 -14.60 -7.36 16.66
C VAL A 108 -14.04 -7.74 15.29
N VAL A 109 -12.73 -7.90 15.16
CA VAL A 109 -12.08 -8.36 13.91
C VAL A 109 -12.46 -9.80 13.54
N HIS A 110 -12.98 -10.57 14.50
CA HIS A 110 -13.47 -11.94 14.28
C HIS A 110 -14.99 -12.01 14.08
N TRP A 111 -15.70 -10.89 14.21
CA TRP A 111 -17.16 -10.86 14.05
C TRP A 111 -17.59 -11.05 12.60
N ARG A 112 -18.79 -11.62 12.43
CA ARG A 112 -19.40 -11.74 11.10
C ARG A 112 -19.85 -10.37 10.63
N ARG A 113 -19.41 -9.98 9.43
CA ARG A 113 -19.76 -8.69 8.81
C ARG A 113 -21.28 -8.56 8.64
N ASN A 114 -21.87 -7.60 9.35
CA ASN A 114 -23.32 -7.31 9.36
C ASN A 114 -23.60 -5.79 9.40
N LEU A 115 -22.75 -4.98 8.77
CA LEU A 115 -22.83 -3.52 8.84
C LEU A 115 -23.97 -2.95 7.97
N PHE A 116 -24.65 -1.90 8.45
CA PHE A 116 -25.51 -1.05 7.63
C PHE A 116 -24.71 0.05 6.94
N LYS A 117 -25.25 0.57 5.83
CA LYS A 117 -24.70 1.73 5.14
C LYS A 117 -24.86 2.94 6.06
N THR A 118 -23.78 3.68 6.32
CA THR A 118 -23.82 4.92 7.12
C THR A 118 -24.99 5.79 6.64
N PRO A 119 -25.94 6.20 7.50
CA PRO A 119 -27.09 7.01 7.12
C PRO A 119 -26.67 8.32 6.42
N SER A 120 -27.55 8.90 5.62
CA SER A 120 -27.37 10.28 5.13
C SER A 120 -27.80 11.28 6.22
N GLY A 121 -27.53 12.57 6.02
CA GLY A 121 -27.93 13.61 6.97
C GLY A 121 -27.03 13.67 8.21
N GLN A 122 -27.58 14.17 9.32
CA GLN A 122 -26.79 14.54 10.49
C GLN A 122 -26.13 13.35 11.19
N ALA A 123 -26.82 12.21 11.32
CA ALA A 123 -26.25 11.03 11.98
C ALA A 123 -24.98 10.53 11.27
N GLY A 124 -25.01 10.46 9.94
CA GLY A 124 -23.84 10.07 9.17
C GLY A 124 -22.73 11.12 9.18
N LYS A 125 -23.08 12.42 9.14
CA LYS A 125 -22.10 13.50 9.33
C LYS A 125 -21.39 13.41 10.68
N SER A 126 -22.10 13.09 11.76
CA SER A 126 -21.50 12.91 13.09
C SER A 126 -20.55 11.72 13.13
N PHE A 127 -20.91 10.59 12.50
CA PHE A 127 -20.00 9.45 12.36
C PHE A 127 -18.73 9.80 11.58
N VAL A 128 -18.85 10.50 10.45
CA VAL A 128 -17.70 10.94 9.65
C VAL A 128 -16.84 11.94 10.41
N ARG A 129 -17.45 12.86 11.15
CA ARG A 129 -16.73 13.83 11.99
C ARG A 129 -15.93 13.12 13.08
N GLU A 130 -16.48 12.07 13.68
CA GLU A 130 -15.76 11.32 14.71
C GLU A 130 -14.59 10.52 14.13
N LEU A 131 -14.75 9.90 12.94
CA LEU A 131 -13.62 9.32 12.22
C LEU A 131 -12.54 10.36 11.91
N THR A 132 -12.97 11.54 11.45
CA THR A 132 -12.07 12.67 11.15
C THR A 132 -11.27 13.06 12.38
N ARG A 133 -11.94 13.21 13.53
CA ARG A 133 -11.31 13.56 14.80
C ARG A 133 -10.23 12.56 15.20
N MET A 134 -10.48 11.26 15.03
CA MET A 134 -9.50 10.22 15.35
C MET A 134 -8.30 10.24 14.40
N PHE A 135 -8.50 10.30 13.07
CA PHE A 135 -7.36 10.40 12.15
C PHE A 135 -6.55 11.67 12.39
N GLN A 136 -7.21 12.80 12.62
CA GLN A 136 -6.53 14.06 12.92
C GLN A 136 -5.76 13.99 14.25
N ALA A 137 -6.36 13.39 15.28
CA ALA A 137 -5.70 13.20 16.57
C ALA A 137 -4.44 12.33 16.48
N TYR A 138 -4.43 11.35 15.58
CA TYR A 138 -3.20 10.62 15.24
C TYR A 138 -2.22 11.51 14.47
N ALA A 139 -2.66 12.25 13.45
CA ALA A 139 -1.78 13.11 12.68
C ALA A 139 -1.09 14.21 13.52
N ASP A 140 -1.80 14.75 14.52
CA ASP A 140 -1.34 15.85 15.37
C ASP A 140 -0.46 15.41 16.55
N ILE A 141 -0.18 14.10 16.70
CA ILE A 141 0.56 13.56 17.86
C ILE A 141 -0.11 13.98 19.18
N SER A 142 -1.44 13.96 19.20
CA SER A 142 -2.21 14.33 20.38
C SER A 142 -2.13 13.26 21.48
N SER A 143 -2.67 13.57 22.66
CA SER A 143 -2.82 12.59 23.76
C SER A 143 -3.66 11.35 23.39
N LEU A 144 -4.42 11.40 22.28
CA LEU A 144 -5.21 10.28 21.77
C LEU A 144 -4.44 9.41 20.78
N GLU A 145 -3.18 9.73 20.45
CA GLU A 145 -2.37 9.02 19.46
C GLU A 145 -2.46 7.49 19.62
N SER A 146 -2.36 7.03 20.86
CA SER A 146 -2.30 5.61 21.22
C SER A 146 -3.55 4.80 20.99
N VAL A 147 -4.69 5.48 20.87
CA VAL A 147 -5.99 4.85 20.68
C VAL A 147 -6.60 5.22 19.34
N ALA A 148 -6.20 6.34 18.74
CA ALA A 148 -6.84 6.95 17.58
C ALA A 148 -7.08 5.99 16.42
N LEU A 149 -6.02 5.36 15.90
CA LEU A 149 -6.15 4.45 14.75
C LEU A 149 -6.94 3.18 15.11
N THR A 150 -6.68 2.58 16.27
CA THR A 150 -7.44 1.41 16.74
C THR A 150 -8.93 1.74 16.89
N ALA A 151 -9.27 2.89 17.46
CA ALA A 151 -10.64 3.38 17.59
C ALA A 151 -11.32 3.50 16.21
N THR A 152 -10.66 4.07 15.20
CA THR A 152 -11.23 4.14 13.84
C THR A 152 -11.55 2.77 13.24
N MET A 153 -10.78 1.72 13.58
CA MET A 153 -11.00 0.36 13.08
C MET A 153 -12.12 -0.37 13.83
N VAL A 154 -12.37 -0.02 15.09
CA VAL A 154 -13.42 -0.58 15.94
C VAL A 154 -14.77 0.09 15.70
N MET A 155 -14.78 1.40 15.42
CA MET A 155 -16.00 2.21 15.23
C MET A 155 -17.04 1.58 14.28
N PRO A 156 -16.69 1.01 13.11
CA PRO A 156 -17.70 0.41 12.24
C PRO A 156 -18.42 -0.76 12.89
N ALA A 157 -17.70 -1.63 13.60
CA ALA A 157 -18.27 -2.78 14.29
C ALA A 157 -19.09 -2.38 15.52
N LEU A 158 -18.74 -1.31 16.24
CA LEU A 158 -19.53 -0.87 17.39
C LEU A 158 -20.73 -0.01 16.97
N LEU A 159 -20.57 0.85 15.97
CA LEU A 159 -21.57 1.88 15.64
C LEU A 159 -22.50 1.49 14.49
N LEU A 160 -22.03 0.69 13.53
CA LEU A 160 -22.75 0.42 12.27
C LEU A 160 -23.34 -0.99 12.15
N GLN A 161 -23.34 -1.81 13.21
CA GLN A 161 -23.98 -3.14 13.14
C GLN A 161 -25.49 -3.06 12.93
N LYS A 162 -26.00 -3.88 12.02
CA LYS A 162 -27.45 -4.05 11.84
C LYS A 162 -28.06 -4.70 13.08
N PRO A 163 -29.06 -4.08 13.73
CA PRO A 163 -29.70 -4.64 14.92
C PRO A 163 -30.46 -5.94 14.60
N HIS A 164 -31.04 -6.05 13.41
CA HIS A 164 -31.64 -7.28 12.88
C HIS A 164 -31.68 -7.27 11.35
N PRO A 165 -31.88 -8.42 10.67
CA PRO A 165 -31.78 -8.54 9.21
C PRO A 165 -32.73 -7.64 8.42
N LYS A 166 -33.91 -7.34 8.97
CA LYS A 166 -34.97 -6.54 8.33
C LYS A 166 -34.92 -5.04 8.68
N SER A 167 -33.89 -4.60 9.42
CA SER A 167 -33.77 -3.20 9.86
C SER A 167 -33.65 -2.23 8.69
N LYS A 168 -34.34 -1.09 8.79
CA LYS A 168 -34.48 -0.08 7.75
C LYS A 168 -33.65 1.18 8.04
N ALA A 169 -33.49 2.03 7.02
CA ALA A 169 -32.65 3.24 7.10
C ALA A 169 -33.04 4.22 8.24
N LYS A 170 -34.34 4.36 8.54
CA LYS A 170 -34.83 5.19 9.65
C LYS A 170 -34.33 4.65 11.00
N GLU A 171 -34.41 3.32 11.19
CA GLU A 171 -33.89 2.66 12.39
C GLU A 171 -32.37 2.80 12.47
N HIS A 172 -31.65 2.59 11.37
CA HIS A 172 -30.18 2.75 11.34
C HIS A 172 -29.73 4.15 11.80
N THR A 173 -30.51 5.18 11.47
CA THR A 173 -30.26 6.56 11.94
C THR A 173 -30.44 6.68 13.47
N LEU A 174 -31.51 6.09 14.02
CA LEU A 174 -31.77 6.08 15.46
C LEU A 174 -30.67 5.34 16.23
N TYR A 175 -30.32 4.13 15.77
CA TYR A 175 -29.27 3.32 16.39
C TYR A 175 -27.91 4.01 16.32
N LEU A 176 -27.53 4.58 15.17
CA LEU A 176 -26.26 5.29 15.05
C LEU A 176 -26.18 6.48 16.00
N ASN A 177 -27.23 7.29 16.11
CA ASN A 177 -27.24 8.42 17.03
C ASN A 177 -27.13 7.98 18.50
N ARG A 178 -27.86 6.94 18.92
CA ARG A 178 -27.75 6.41 20.29
C ARG A 178 -26.34 5.88 20.56
N ARG A 179 -25.80 5.07 19.65
CA ARG A 179 -24.46 4.48 19.80
C ARG A 179 -23.36 5.53 19.79
N LEU A 180 -23.49 6.59 18.98
CA LEU A 180 -22.57 7.72 19.03
C LEU A 180 -22.61 8.43 20.39
N LYS A 181 -23.77 8.57 21.03
CA LYS A 181 -23.85 9.12 22.39
C LYS A 181 -23.13 8.23 23.41
N GLN A 182 -23.35 6.92 23.36
CA GLN A 182 -22.64 5.96 24.21
C GLN A 182 -21.12 6.01 23.98
N TRP A 183 -20.72 6.05 22.71
CA TRP A 183 -19.33 6.23 22.31
C TRP A 183 -18.72 7.51 22.91
N MET A 184 -19.37 8.66 22.76
CA MET A 184 -18.88 9.92 23.33
C MET A 184 -18.83 9.92 24.86
N ASN A 185 -19.70 9.16 25.52
CA ASN A 185 -19.71 9.00 26.98
C ASN A 185 -18.67 7.98 27.48
N GLY A 186 -17.95 7.28 26.59
CA GLY A 186 -16.97 6.26 26.96
C GLY A 186 -17.55 4.89 27.27
N ASP A 187 -18.85 4.65 27.00
CA ASP A 187 -19.52 3.37 27.22
C ASP A 187 -19.18 2.35 26.10
N ILE A 188 -17.90 1.97 26.03
CA ILE A 188 -17.39 1.00 25.05
C ILE A 188 -17.89 -0.41 25.35
N ASN A 189 -17.94 -0.79 26.63
CA ASN A 189 -18.41 -2.10 27.06
C ASN A 189 -19.89 -2.31 26.73
N GLY A 190 -20.76 -1.32 26.95
CA GLY A 190 -22.17 -1.39 26.56
C GLY A 190 -22.36 -1.54 25.04
N LEU A 191 -21.54 -0.84 24.24
CA LEU A 191 -21.52 -1.02 22.78
C LEU A 191 -21.07 -2.42 22.36
N LEU A 192 -20.04 -2.95 23.03
CA LEU A 192 -19.49 -4.28 22.76
C LEU A 192 -20.51 -5.37 23.12
N ASP A 193 -21.19 -5.25 24.25
CA ASP A 193 -22.24 -6.17 24.70
C ASP A 193 -23.45 -6.17 23.76
N GLU A 194 -23.87 -5.00 23.28
CA GLU A 194 -24.89 -4.91 22.24
C GLU A 194 -24.43 -5.63 20.97
N GLY A 195 -23.17 -5.42 20.56
CA GLY A 195 -22.56 -6.12 19.42
C GLY A 195 -22.55 -7.64 19.59
N ARG A 196 -22.13 -8.15 20.74
CA ARG A 196 -22.15 -9.58 21.11
C ARG A 196 -23.56 -10.15 21.03
N ALA A 197 -24.55 -9.41 21.55
CA ALA A 197 -25.95 -9.80 21.48
C ALA A 197 -26.43 -9.94 20.02
N ILE A 198 -26.04 -9.03 19.14
CA ILE A 198 -26.35 -9.13 17.70
C ILE A 198 -25.64 -10.33 17.08
N GLN A 199 -24.33 -10.50 17.32
CA GLN A 199 -23.52 -11.57 16.75
C GLN A 199 -24.05 -12.97 17.11
N LYS A 200 -24.47 -13.19 18.37
CA LYS A 200 -25.09 -14.46 18.83
C LYS A 200 -26.35 -14.84 18.04
N ARG A 201 -27.07 -13.86 17.49
CA ARG A 201 -28.33 -14.05 16.74
C ARG A 201 -28.12 -14.14 15.23
N LEU A 202 -26.89 -13.96 14.74
CA LEU A 202 -26.60 -14.08 13.31
C LEU A 202 -26.64 -15.56 12.89
N VAL A 203 -27.74 -15.96 12.28
CA VAL A 203 -27.89 -17.29 11.68
C VAL A 203 -26.96 -17.44 10.48
N ARG A 204 -26.20 -18.54 10.42
CA ARG A 204 -25.45 -18.93 9.22
C ARG A 204 -26.46 -19.27 8.14
N GLN A 205 -26.61 -18.44 7.11
CA GLN A 205 -27.44 -18.78 5.96
C GLN A 205 -26.69 -19.83 5.13
N SER A 206 -27.06 -21.10 5.33
CA SER A 206 -26.55 -22.27 4.60
C SER A 206 -27.40 -22.66 3.39
N LYS A 207 -28.39 -21.83 3.00
CA LYS A 207 -29.23 -22.19 1.85
C LYS A 207 -28.46 -22.00 0.54
N GLN A 208 -28.41 -23.05 -0.27
CA GLN A 208 -28.18 -22.97 -1.71
C GLN A 208 -29.09 -21.89 -2.27
N ARG A 209 -28.51 -20.91 -2.99
CA ARG A 209 -29.29 -19.79 -3.53
C ARG A 209 -30.23 -20.33 -4.60
N SER A 210 -31.49 -19.93 -4.53
CA SER A 210 -32.42 -20.19 -5.63
C SER A 210 -32.00 -19.40 -6.88
N SER A 211 -32.45 -19.82 -8.06
CA SER A 211 -32.22 -19.10 -9.32
C SER A 211 -32.71 -17.63 -9.23
N ASP A 212 -33.87 -17.40 -8.60
CA ASP A 212 -34.41 -16.04 -8.37
C ASP A 212 -33.53 -15.19 -7.43
N ASP A 213 -32.97 -15.80 -6.38
CA ASP A 213 -32.02 -15.12 -5.50
C ASP A 213 -30.73 -14.73 -6.24
N THR A 214 -30.23 -15.61 -7.12
CA THR A 214 -29.06 -15.35 -7.96
C THR A 214 -29.30 -14.17 -8.90
N ALA A 215 -30.43 -14.15 -9.61
CA ALA A 215 -30.83 -13.05 -10.49
C ALA A 215 -30.98 -11.72 -9.72
N ARG A 216 -31.60 -11.75 -8.54
CA ARG A 216 -31.77 -10.56 -7.68
C ARG A 216 -30.45 -10.01 -7.19
N VAL A 217 -29.52 -10.88 -6.78
CA VAL A 217 -28.17 -10.47 -6.35
C VAL A 217 -27.37 -9.93 -7.53
N PHE A 218 -27.46 -10.57 -8.70
CA PHE A 218 -26.84 -10.10 -9.94
C PHE A 218 -27.30 -8.67 -10.29
N ALA A 219 -28.61 -8.46 -10.40
CA ALA A 219 -29.19 -7.15 -10.72
C ALA A 219 -28.75 -6.09 -9.70
N LYS A 220 -28.77 -6.42 -8.41
CA LYS A 220 -28.29 -5.52 -7.35
C LYS A 220 -26.82 -5.14 -7.52
N LEU A 221 -25.95 -6.08 -7.90
CA LEU A 221 -24.53 -5.80 -8.12
C LEU A 221 -24.31 -4.94 -9.37
N MET A 222 -25.05 -5.20 -10.46
CA MET A 222 -25.03 -4.37 -11.67
C MET A 222 -25.45 -2.93 -11.38
N MET A 223 -26.55 -2.73 -10.65
CA MET A 223 -27.01 -1.40 -10.23
C MET A 223 -26.03 -0.68 -9.29
N GLN A 224 -25.15 -1.42 -8.62
CA GLN A 224 -24.07 -0.86 -7.80
C GLN A 224 -22.78 -0.59 -8.61
N GLY A 225 -22.77 -0.85 -9.91
CA GLY A 225 -21.58 -0.78 -10.76
C GLY A 225 -20.56 -1.89 -10.50
N LYS A 226 -20.92 -2.93 -9.73
CA LYS A 226 -20.04 -4.05 -9.38
C LYS A 226 -20.08 -5.15 -10.45
N VAL A 227 -19.83 -4.77 -11.70
CA VAL A 227 -20.00 -5.63 -12.88
C VAL A 227 -19.21 -6.93 -12.75
N ARG A 228 -17.93 -6.88 -12.37
CA ARG A 228 -17.09 -8.07 -12.18
C ARG A 228 -17.63 -9.04 -11.13
N ALA A 229 -18.19 -8.51 -10.03
CA ALA A 229 -18.78 -9.34 -8.99
C ALA A 229 -20.13 -9.93 -9.44
N ALA A 230 -20.90 -9.20 -10.23
CA ALA A 230 -22.13 -9.69 -10.84
C ALA A 230 -21.83 -10.85 -11.80
N LEU A 231 -20.87 -10.66 -12.72
CA LEU A 231 -20.44 -11.71 -13.66
C LEU A 231 -19.95 -12.98 -12.96
N ARG A 232 -19.27 -12.84 -11.81
CA ARG A 232 -18.81 -14.00 -11.04
C ARG A 232 -19.96 -14.85 -10.46
N ILE A 233 -21.11 -14.24 -10.19
CA ILE A 233 -22.27 -14.97 -9.64
C ILE A 233 -22.93 -15.87 -10.69
N ILE A 234 -22.78 -15.54 -11.97
CA ILE A 234 -23.35 -16.31 -13.08
C ILE A 234 -22.33 -17.22 -13.78
N SER A 235 -21.03 -17.03 -13.53
CA SER A 235 -20.00 -17.94 -14.02
C SER A 235 -19.92 -19.21 -13.16
N GLU A 236 -19.89 -20.37 -13.79
CA GLU A 236 -19.73 -21.69 -13.13
C GLU A 236 -18.33 -21.91 -12.52
N ASP A 237 -17.39 -20.98 -12.77
CA ASP A 237 -16.10 -20.94 -12.10
C ASP A 237 -16.26 -20.51 -10.64
N ASP A 238 -16.53 -21.47 -9.74
CA ASP A 238 -16.45 -21.30 -8.29
C ASP A 238 -14.98 -21.26 -7.80
N ARG A 239 -14.11 -20.63 -8.59
CA ARG A 239 -12.69 -20.38 -8.30
C ARG A 239 -12.61 -19.27 -7.25
N GLY A 240 -12.73 -19.68 -6.00
CA GLY A 240 -13.04 -18.82 -4.87
C GLY A 240 -12.01 -18.83 -3.75
N CYS A 241 -12.50 -18.50 -2.55
CA CYS A 241 -11.74 -18.64 -1.32
C CYS A 241 -11.81 -20.09 -0.84
N LEU A 242 -10.67 -20.70 -0.58
CA LEU A 242 -10.58 -22.04 -0.01
C LEU A 242 -10.94 -22.01 1.49
N THR A 243 -11.53 -23.10 1.98
CA THR A 243 -11.74 -23.29 3.42
C THR A 243 -10.46 -23.80 4.06
N LEU A 244 -10.20 -23.42 5.32
CA LEU A 244 -8.92 -23.74 5.97
C LEU A 244 -8.71 -25.24 6.19
N ASP A 245 -9.81 -25.98 6.38
CA ASP A 245 -9.78 -27.38 6.77
C ASP A 245 -9.96 -28.33 5.55
N SER A 246 -10.16 -27.79 4.34
CA SER A 246 -10.16 -28.61 3.12
C SER A 246 -8.75 -29.02 2.72
N CYS A 247 -8.61 -30.23 2.16
CA CYS A 247 -7.37 -30.65 1.50
C CYS A 247 -7.11 -29.81 0.25
N VAL A 248 -5.84 -29.55 -0.04
CA VAL A 248 -5.44 -28.71 -1.19
C VAL A 248 -5.62 -29.43 -2.53
N ALA A 249 -5.50 -30.75 -2.52
CA ALA A 249 -5.76 -31.60 -3.68
C ALA A 249 -6.19 -33.00 -3.20
N PRO A 250 -6.89 -33.81 -4.02
CA PRO A 250 -7.31 -35.16 -3.64
C PRO A 250 -6.15 -36.09 -3.27
N ASP A 251 -4.99 -35.86 -3.88
CA ASP A 251 -3.73 -36.61 -3.72
C ASP A 251 -2.78 -36.00 -2.69
N ASN A 252 -3.10 -34.82 -2.15
CA ASN A 252 -2.29 -34.14 -1.12
C ASN A 252 -3.06 -34.05 0.20
N PRO A 253 -2.66 -34.80 1.25
CA PRO A 253 -3.36 -34.81 2.54
C PRO A 253 -3.20 -33.50 3.32
N LYS A 254 -2.37 -32.56 2.86
CA LYS A 254 -2.21 -31.28 3.54
C LYS A 254 -3.47 -30.43 3.42
N THR A 255 -3.91 -29.94 4.56
CA THR A 255 -4.96 -28.93 4.64
C THR A 255 -4.47 -27.58 4.12
N VAL A 256 -5.40 -26.75 3.66
CA VAL A 256 -5.11 -25.36 3.27
C VAL A 256 -4.41 -24.61 4.41
N ARG A 257 -4.82 -24.82 5.67
CA ARG A 257 -4.17 -24.24 6.85
C ARG A 257 -2.70 -24.59 6.95
N GLN A 258 -2.34 -25.87 6.81
CA GLN A 258 -0.95 -26.33 6.89
C GLN A 258 -0.11 -25.69 5.79
N VAL A 259 -0.60 -25.69 4.54
CA VAL A 259 0.11 -25.05 3.43
C VAL A 259 0.28 -23.55 3.63
N LEU A 260 -0.67 -22.87 4.26
CA LEU A 260 -0.53 -21.46 4.61
C LEU A 260 0.56 -21.24 5.66
N LEU A 261 0.59 -22.04 6.74
CA LEU A 261 1.61 -21.94 7.78
C LEU A 261 3.03 -22.19 7.21
N GLU A 262 3.17 -23.18 6.32
CA GLU A 262 4.45 -23.48 5.65
C GLU A 262 4.97 -22.32 4.77
N LYS A 263 4.07 -21.46 4.27
CA LYS A 263 4.46 -20.28 3.47
C LYS A 263 4.99 -19.13 4.31
N HIS A 264 5.01 -19.22 5.64
CA HIS A 264 5.51 -18.16 6.52
C HIS A 264 6.82 -18.59 7.20
N PRO A 265 7.98 -18.37 6.55
CA PRO A 265 9.26 -18.69 7.18
C PRO A 265 9.49 -17.81 8.42
N PRO A 266 10.32 -18.27 9.37
CA PRO A 266 10.75 -17.45 10.49
C PRO A 266 11.49 -16.20 9.99
N ASN A 267 11.52 -15.15 10.80
CA ASN A 267 12.31 -13.98 10.49
C ASN A 267 13.81 -14.35 10.51
N ILE A 268 14.56 -13.86 9.53
CA ILE A 268 16.00 -14.13 9.38
C ILE A 268 16.72 -12.78 9.54
N PRO A 269 17.87 -12.72 10.25
CA PRO A 269 18.70 -11.52 10.32
C PRO A 269 19.07 -10.97 8.94
N PRO A 270 19.46 -9.69 8.83
CA PRO A 270 19.88 -9.11 7.56
C PRO A 270 21.06 -9.89 6.97
N VAL A 271 21.04 -10.09 5.65
CA VAL A 271 22.15 -10.77 4.93
C VAL A 271 23.17 -9.72 4.51
N GLN A 272 24.37 -9.73 5.11
CA GLN A 272 25.39 -8.70 4.90
C GLN A 272 25.80 -8.52 3.43
N SER A 273 25.95 -9.63 2.69
CA SER A 273 26.30 -9.58 1.26
C SER A 273 25.21 -8.97 0.36
N ALA A 274 23.97 -8.87 0.86
CA ALA A 274 22.86 -8.25 0.15
C ALA A 274 22.62 -6.80 0.57
N ILE A 275 23.36 -6.27 1.56
CA ILE A 275 23.26 -4.87 1.99
C ILE A 275 24.09 -4.01 1.02
N LEU A 276 23.51 -2.92 0.56
CA LEU A 276 24.18 -1.97 -0.32
C LEU A 276 25.17 -1.13 0.47
N ASN A 277 26.40 -1.02 -0.02
CA ASN A 277 27.43 -0.16 0.55
C ASN A 277 27.31 1.27 -0.02
N GLY A 278 27.45 2.29 0.82
CA GLY A 278 27.54 3.69 0.40
C GLY A 278 26.82 4.66 1.35
N ASP A 279 27.14 5.94 1.22
CA ASP A 279 26.55 7.00 2.05
C ASP A 279 25.03 7.14 1.82
N CYS A 280 24.25 6.98 2.89
CA CYS A 280 22.80 7.19 2.93
C CYS A 280 22.47 8.70 3.07
N ASN A 281 22.85 9.53 2.10
CA ASN A 281 22.98 10.98 2.36
C ASN A 281 22.01 11.93 1.66
N MET A 282 20.80 11.49 1.29
CA MET A 282 19.77 12.41 0.78
C MET A 282 18.38 12.00 1.26
N GLU A 283 18.07 12.20 2.55
CA GLU A 283 16.66 12.22 2.95
C GLU A 283 15.93 13.30 2.12
N PRO A 284 14.80 12.96 1.48
CA PRO A 284 14.09 13.93 0.69
C PRO A 284 13.48 14.97 1.62
N HIS A 285 13.49 16.21 1.17
CA HIS A 285 12.86 17.29 1.92
C HIS A 285 11.36 17.00 2.10
N PRO A 286 10.81 17.07 3.32
CA PRO A 286 9.44 16.61 3.63
C PRO A 286 8.34 17.31 2.82
N VAL A 287 8.62 18.50 2.29
CA VAL A 287 7.75 19.27 1.38
C VAL A 287 7.20 18.46 0.20
N ILE A 288 7.91 17.40 -0.26
CA ILE A 288 7.39 16.57 -1.35
C ILE A 288 6.02 15.96 -0.99
N PHE A 289 5.79 15.68 0.29
CA PHE A 289 4.55 15.09 0.80
C PHE A 289 3.44 16.13 1.03
N ASP A 290 3.70 17.43 0.93
CA ASP A 290 2.66 18.48 1.00
C ASP A 290 1.67 18.36 -0.17
N ARG A 291 2.09 17.71 -1.27
CA ARG A 291 1.23 17.33 -2.39
C ARG A 291 0.17 16.30 -2.02
N ILE A 292 0.29 15.63 -0.87
CA ILE A 292 -0.77 14.77 -0.34
C ILE A 292 -1.78 15.66 0.37
N ASP A 293 -2.80 16.07 -0.35
CA ASP A 293 -3.92 16.88 0.15
C ASP A 293 -5.24 16.10 0.17
N GLY A 294 -6.30 16.74 0.69
CA GLY A 294 -7.63 16.14 0.75
C GLY A 294 -8.23 15.83 -0.62
N GLU A 295 -7.90 16.61 -1.66
CA GLU A 295 -8.36 16.37 -3.03
C GLU A 295 -7.73 15.09 -3.60
N LEU A 296 -6.41 14.90 -3.43
CA LEU A 296 -5.71 13.69 -3.83
C LEU A 296 -6.29 12.47 -3.13
N ILE A 297 -6.56 12.56 -1.82
CA ILE A 297 -7.19 11.49 -1.04
C ILE A 297 -8.58 11.19 -1.58
N GLN A 298 -9.43 12.20 -1.80
CA GLN A 298 -10.77 11.99 -2.34
C GLN A 298 -10.73 11.31 -3.71
N ASN A 299 -9.89 11.80 -4.62
CA ASN A 299 -9.68 11.23 -5.94
C ASN A 299 -9.16 9.79 -5.88
N THR A 300 -8.35 9.48 -4.87
CA THR A 300 -7.83 8.12 -4.64
C THR A 300 -8.90 7.20 -4.03
N ALA A 301 -9.75 7.71 -3.14
CA ALA A 301 -10.88 6.98 -2.58
C ALA A 301 -11.91 6.61 -3.66
N ILE A 302 -12.19 7.53 -4.59
CA ILE A 302 -13.09 7.29 -5.74
C ILE A 302 -12.57 6.13 -6.60
N LYS A 303 -11.27 6.11 -6.92
CA LYS A 303 -10.65 5.08 -7.77
C LYS A 303 -10.27 3.80 -7.01
N THR A 304 -10.46 3.76 -5.69
CA THR A 304 -10.18 2.57 -4.89
C THR A 304 -11.33 1.59 -4.96
N GLU A 305 -10.96 0.31 -5.10
CA GLU A 305 -11.87 -0.82 -5.19
C GLU A 305 -11.44 -1.92 -4.22
N GLY A 306 -12.23 -2.99 -4.14
CA GLY A 306 -11.91 -4.18 -3.37
C GLY A 306 -12.66 -4.31 -2.04
N ALA A 307 -12.48 -5.48 -1.43
CA ALA A 307 -13.18 -5.88 -0.21
C ALA A 307 -12.68 -5.14 1.04
N ALA A 308 -13.44 -5.28 2.12
CA ALA A 308 -13.08 -4.74 3.43
C ALA A 308 -11.90 -5.48 4.07
N GLY A 309 -11.08 -4.72 4.79
CA GLY A 309 -10.14 -5.24 5.77
C GLY A 309 -10.84 -5.64 7.08
N PRO A 310 -10.10 -5.74 8.20
CA PRO A 310 -10.62 -6.14 9.51
C PRO A 310 -11.83 -5.31 10.00
N SER A 311 -11.85 -4.00 9.77
CA SER A 311 -12.93 -3.08 10.18
C SER A 311 -14.29 -3.34 9.51
N GLY A 312 -14.31 -4.10 8.40
CA GLY A 312 -15.54 -4.44 7.69
C GLY A 312 -16.09 -3.34 6.76
N LEU A 313 -15.47 -2.16 6.69
CA LEU A 313 -15.76 -1.14 5.69
C LEU A 313 -15.02 -1.43 4.37
N ASP A 314 -15.76 -1.56 3.27
CA ASP A 314 -15.19 -1.81 1.94
C ASP A 314 -14.93 -0.51 1.17
N ALA A 315 -14.33 -0.63 -0.02
CA ALA A 315 -13.98 0.52 -0.85
C ALA A 315 -15.19 1.41 -1.21
N MET A 316 -16.38 0.83 -1.35
CA MET A 316 -17.59 1.61 -1.63
C MET A 316 -18.07 2.39 -0.41
N ALA A 317 -17.95 1.82 0.79
CA ALA A 317 -18.23 2.53 2.02
C ALA A 317 -17.28 3.73 2.17
N TRP A 318 -15.97 3.52 1.98
CA TRP A 318 -14.97 4.60 2.06
C TRP A 318 -15.14 5.67 0.99
N ARG A 319 -15.40 5.28 -0.26
CA ARG A 319 -15.77 6.22 -1.33
C ARG A 319 -16.91 7.13 -0.88
N ARG A 320 -17.94 6.56 -0.26
CA ARG A 320 -19.08 7.34 0.25
C ARG A 320 -18.70 8.25 1.42
N LEU A 321 -17.91 7.77 2.39
CA LEU A 321 -17.43 8.58 3.51
C LEU A 321 -16.63 9.80 3.02
N CYS A 322 -15.81 9.63 1.98
CA CYS A 322 -14.99 10.67 1.37
C CYS A 322 -15.72 11.61 0.39
N THR A 323 -16.98 11.36 0.01
CA THR A 323 -17.65 12.14 -1.05
C THR A 323 -19.06 12.62 -0.73
N SER A 324 -19.79 11.94 0.16
CA SER A 324 -21.25 12.12 0.27
C SER A 324 -21.72 12.94 1.49
N PHE A 325 -20.81 13.49 2.28
CA PHE A 325 -21.11 14.18 3.55
C PHE A 325 -20.70 15.65 3.59
N LYS A 326 -20.58 16.30 2.42
CA LYS A 326 -20.24 17.74 2.28
C LYS A 326 -18.92 18.05 3.00
N SER A 327 -18.86 19.14 3.79
CA SER A 327 -17.66 19.54 4.55
C SER A 327 -17.11 18.46 5.49
N CYS A 328 -17.94 17.54 5.99
CA CYS A 328 -17.44 16.42 6.80
C CYS A 328 -16.61 15.43 5.96
N SER A 329 -16.99 15.21 4.70
CA SER A 329 -16.20 14.38 3.78
C SER A 329 -14.87 15.05 3.42
N VAL A 330 -14.87 16.38 3.25
CA VAL A 330 -13.65 17.17 3.01
C VAL A 330 -12.70 17.02 4.20
N GLY A 331 -13.18 17.31 5.41
CA GLY A 331 -12.37 17.16 6.63
C GLY A 331 -11.82 15.74 6.85
N LEU A 332 -12.60 14.70 6.53
CA LEU A 332 -12.08 13.32 6.58
C LEU A 332 -10.92 13.10 5.61
N CYS A 333 -11.01 13.65 4.39
CA CYS A 333 -9.95 13.52 3.40
C CYS A 333 -8.70 14.30 3.83
N ASP A 334 -8.87 15.49 4.40
CA ASP A 334 -7.77 16.30 4.95
C ASP A 334 -7.07 15.57 6.11
N ALA A 335 -7.83 14.95 7.02
CA ALA A 335 -7.28 14.18 8.12
C ALA A 335 -6.50 12.95 7.64
N LEU A 336 -7.01 12.21 6.65
CA LEU A 336 -6.27 11.09 6.03
C LEU A 336 -5.00 11.57 5.34
N ALA A 337 -5.02 12.74 4.70
CA ALA A 337 -3.85 13.36 4.10
C ALA A 337 -2.82 13.74 5.17
N ALA A 338 -3.26 14.28 6.31
CA ALA A 338 -2.39 14.59 7.45
C ALA A 338 -1.73 13.32 8.03
N VAL A 339 -2.47 12.22 8.16
CA VAL A 339 -1.91 10.92 8.56
C VAL A 339 -0.87 10.44 7.55
N ALA A 340 -1.17 10.54 6.25
CA ALA A 340 -0.24 10.15 5.19
C ALA A 340 1.07 10.94 5.25
N ARG A 341 0.98 12.28 5.41
CA ARG A 341 2.17 13.13 5.58
C ARG A 341 2.97 12.72 6.80
N ARG A 342 2.31 12.54 7.96
CA ARG A 342 2.95 12.13 9.21
C ARG A 342 3.80 10.86 9.03
N ILE A 343 3.19 9.79 8.51
CA ILE A 343 3.89 8.50 8.36
C ILE A 343 5.00 8.55 7.29
N CYS A 344 4.94 9.50 6.36
CA CYS A 344 6.00 9.69 5.37
C CYS A 344 7.14 10.61 5.85
N THR A 345 6.91 11.43 6.87
CA THR A 345 7.91 12.40 7.34
C THR A 345 8.55 12.01 8.67
N SER A 346 7.96 11.08 9.41
CA SER A 346 8.38 10.72 10.77
C SER A 346 8.36 9.22 10.99
N LEU A 347 9.39 8.70 11.66
CA LEU A 347 9.36 7.35 12.22
C LEU A 347 8.41 7.33 13.41
N VAL A 348 7.45 6.42 13.37
CA VAL A 348 6.39 6.31 14.38
C VAL A 348 6.48 4.99 15.13
N ASP A 349 6.02 4.98 16.37
CA ASP A 349 5.90 3.76 17.17
C ASP A 349 5.04 2.71 16.43
N PRO A 350 5.58 1.53 16.08
CA PRO A 350 4.84 0.49 15.38
C PRO A 350 3.56 0.05 16.10
N SER A 351 3.54 0.13 17.43
CA SER A 351 2.39 -0.23 18.26
C SER A 351 1.17 0.62 17.90
N SER A 352 1.38 1.91 17.63
CA SER A 352 0.35 2.87 17.23
C SER A 352 -0.32 2.53 15.88
N LEU A 353 0.41 1.84 15.00
CA LEU A 353 -0.04 1.48 13.66
C LEU A 353 -0.69 0.10 13.58
N THR A 354 -0.54 -0.76 14.60
CA THR A 354 -0.92 -2.19 14.59
C THR A 354 -2.27 -2.46 13.92
N SER A 355 -3.33 -1.78 14.36
CA SER A 355 -4.68 -1.98 13.82
C SER A 355 -4.86 -1.42 12.41
N PHE A 356 -4.18 -0.32 12.08
CA PHE A 356 -4.19 0.29 10.74
C PHE A 356 -3.46 -0.57 9.70
N VAL A 357 -2.38 -1.25 10.11
CA VAL A 357 -1.60 -2.16 9.26
C VAL A 357 -2.19 -3.57 9.18
N GLY A 358 -3.15 -3.88 10.05
CA GLY A 358 -3.86 -5.15 10.12
C GLY A 358 -4.52 -5.56 8.80
N SER A 359 -4.63 -6.88 8.60
CA SER A 359 -5.18 -7.46 7.37
C SER A 359 -6.14 -8.60 7.65
N ARG A 360 -7.23 -8.66 6.87
CA ARG A 360 -8.13 -9.80 6.85
C ARG A 360 -7.58 -10.86 5.91
N LEU A 361 -7.20 -12.01 6.46
CA LEU A 361 -6.54 -13.09 5.72
C LEU A 361 -7.58 -13.95 4.99
N ILE A 362 -7.31 -14.26 3.72
CA ILE A 362 -8.06 -15.23 2.92
C ILE A 362 -7.10 -16.16 2.17
N ALA A 363 -7.56 -17.38 1.91
CA ALA A 363 -6.86 -18.36 1.09
C ALA A 363 -7.51 -18.37 -0.31
N LEU A 364 -6.76 -17.98 -1.35
CA LEU A 364 -7.23 -18.09 -2.73
C LEU A 364 -6.69 -19.35 -3.38
N ASP A 365 -7.50 -19.96 -4.24
CA ASP A 365 -7.05 -21.03 -5.12
C ASP A 365 -6.06 -20.49 -6.18
N LYS A 366 -4.89 -21.13 -6.28
CA LYS A 366 -3.82 -20.80 -7.24
C LYS A 366 -3.79 -21.74 -8.45
N CYS A 367 -4.45 -22.91 -8.41
CA CYS A 367 -4.50 -23.89 -9.50
C CYS A 367 -3.14 -24.15 -10.22
N PRO A 368 -2.26 -25.01 -9.66
CA PRO A 368 -2.39 -25.71 -8.39
C PRO A 368 -1.91 -24.88 -7.18
N GLY A 369 -2.43 -25.22 -6.00
CA GLY A 369 -1.95 -24.74 -4.71
C GLY A 369 -2.73 -23.57 -4.11
N VAL A 370 -2.18 -22.98 -3.04
CA VAL A 370 -2.84 -21.94 -2.24
C VAL A 370 -2.08 -20.62 -2.31
N ARG A 371 -2.80 -19.52 -2.52
CA ARG A 371 -2.26 -18.14 -2.46
C ARG A 371 -2.78 -17.42 -1.19
N PRO A 372 -1.91 -17.12 -0.21
CA PRO A 372 -2.29 -16.27 0.93
C PRO A 372 -2.54 -14.84 0.45
N VAL A 373 -3.63 -14.22 0.91
CA VAL A 373 -3.91 -12.81 0.66
C VAL A 373 -4.28 -12.11 1.97
N GLY A 374 -3.54 -11.06 2.29
CA GLY A 374 -3.89 -10.11 3.35
C GLY A 374 -4.66 -8.93 2.78
N ILE A 375 -5.94 -8.81 3.10
CA ILE A 375 -6.75 -7.64 2.72
C ILE A 375 -6.59 -6.58 3.80
N GLY A 376 -5.68 -5.63 3.57
CA GLY A 376 -5.45 -4.52 4.49
C GLY A 376 -6.61 -3.53 4.57
N GLU A 377 -6.59 -2.64 5.56
CA GLU A 377 -7.59 -1.59 5.72
C GLU A 377 -7.73 -0.70 4.48
N VAL A 378 -8.97 -0.33 4.15
CA VAL A 378 -9.21 0.51 2.95
C VAL A 378 -8.61 1.90 3.13
N ALA A 379 -8.65 2.47 4.34
CA ALA A 379 -7.95 3.73 4.66
C ALA A 379 -6.46 3.63 4.34
N ARG A 380 -5.80 2.55 4.78
CA ARG A 380 -4.39 2.26 4.45
C ARG A 380 -4.16 2.17 2.95
N ARG A 381 -5.06 1.51 2.20
CA ARG A 381 -4.93 1.41 0.74
C ARG A 381 -5.13 2.76 0.03
N ILE A 382 -6.00 3.63 0.54
CA ILE A 382 -6.20 4.98 0.01
C ILE A 382 -4.94 5.81 0.26
N ILE A 383 -4.44 5.83 1.49
CA ILE A 383 -3.22 6.53 1.89
C ILE A 383 -2.01 6.05 1.07
N GLY A 384 -1.77 4.73 1.02
CA GLY A 384 -0.63 4.17 0.28
C GLY A 384 -0.68 4.49 -1.22
N LYS A 385 -1.87 4.47 -1.84
CA LYS A 385 -2.01 4.88 -3.25
C LYS A 385 -1.80 6.38 -3.46
N ALA A 386 -2.16 7.22 -2.49
CA ALA A 386 -1.90 8.64 -2.56
C ALA A 386 -0.39 8.93 -2.45
N ILE A 387 0.30 8.25 -1.54
CA ILE A 387 1.76 8.32 -1.40
C ILE A 387 2.44 7.91 -2.71
N VAL A 388 2.10 6.75 -3.28
CA VAL A 388 2.67 6.28 -4.56
C VAL A 388 2.39 7.24 -5.73
N ARG A 389 1.32 8.04 -5.69
CA ARG A 389 1.10 9.07 -6.72
C ARG A 389 2.03 10.27 -6.59
N VAL A 390 2.53 10.53 -5.39
CA VAL A 390 3.46 11.64 -5.13
C VAL A 390 4.88 11.22 -5.48
N ILE A 391 5.32 10.04 -5.01
CA ILE A 391 6.70 9.56 -5.14
C ILE A 391 6.90 8.50 -6.23
N GLY A 392 5.90 8.30 -7.10
CA GLY A 392 5.90 7.20 -8.07
C GLY A 392 7.01 7.32 -9.11
N ASN A 393 7.45 8.54 -9.43
CA ASN A 393 8.56 8.76 -10.35
C ASN A 393 9.89 8.35 -9.70
N GLU A 394 10.10 8.70 -8.44
CA GLU A 394 11.26 8.33 -7.65
C GLU A 394 11.34 6.79 -7.51
N ILE A 395 10.20 6.12 -7.33
CA ILE A 395 10.14 4.65 -7.35
C ILE A 395 10.56 4.10 -8.72
N GLN A 396 10.06 4.67 -9.83
CA GLN A 396 10.43 4.24 -11.18
C GLN A 396 11.91 4.48 -11.50
N GLU A 397 12.45 5.61 -11.07
CA GLU A 397 13.86 5.96 -11.21
C GLU A 397 14.73 4.97 -10.41
N ALA A 398 14.36 4.67 -9.17
CA ALA A 398 15.06 3.71 -8.32
C ALA A 398 15.06 2.28 -8.87
N THR A 399 13.96 1.86 -9.50
CA THR A 399 13.86 0.51 -10.09
C THR A 399 14.54 0.39 -11.46
N GLY A 400 14.80 1.53 -12.12
CA GLY A 400 15.43 1.59 -13.43
C GLY A 400 14.61 0.94 -14.56
N PRO A 401 15.16 0.88 -15.78
CA PRO A 401 14.44 0.39 -16.95
C PRO A 401 14.27 -1.14 -17.00
N LEU A 402 15.03 -1.88 -16.18
CA LEU A 402 15.00 -3.34 -16.17
C LEU A 402 13.79 -3.90 -15.40
N GLN A 403 13.27 -3.17 -14.41
CA GLN A 403 12.08 -3.58 -13.66
C GLN A 403 10.82 -2.95 -14.23
N THR A 404 10.31 -3.56 -15.31
CA THR A 404 9.13 -3.08 -16.03
C THR A 404 7.83 -3.09 -15.21
N CYS A 405 7.81 -3.79 -14.07
CA CYS A 405 6.68 -3.88 -13.15
C CYS A 405 6.52 -2.68 -12.19
N ALA A 406 7.39 -1.67 -12.23
CA ALA A 406 7.33 -0.49 -11.35
C ALA A 406 6.36 0.62 -11.83
N GLY A 407 5.42 0.29 -12.72
CA GLY A 407 4.43 1.24 -13.25
C GLY A 407 4.86 1.97 -14.52
N HIS A 408 5.85 1.45 -15.24
CA HIS A 408 6.24 1.96 -16.55
C HIS A 408 5.10 1.79 -17.56
N LEU A 409 4.88 2.81 -18.39
CA LEU A 409 3.93 2.73 -19.50
C LEU A 409 4.39 1.63 -20.48
N SER A 410 3.47 0.74 -20.84
CA SER A 410 3.73 -0.40 -21.72
C SER A 410 4.88 -1.31 -21.24
N GLY A 411 5.03 -1.47 -19.92
CA GLY A 411 6.12 -2.27 -19.34
C GLY A 411 6.12 -3.74 -19.78
N CYS A 412 4.95 -4.35 -19.96
CA CYS A 412 4.85 -5.73 -20.44
C CYS A 412 5.37 -5.86 -21.88
N GLU A 413 4.95 -4.96 -22.76
CA GLU A 413 5.38 -4.93 -24.16
C GLU A 413 6.88 -4.63 -24.27
N ALA A 414 7.37 -3.67 -23.48
CA ALA A 414 8.79 -3.35 -23.42
C ALA A 414 9.64 -4.55 -22.98
N ALA A 415 9.19 -5.31 -21.97
CA ALA A 415 9.90 -6.51 -21.52
C ALA A 415 9.99 -7.57 -22.61
N VAL A 416 8.89 -7.84 -23.33
CA VAL A 416 8.85 -8.82 -24.42
C VAL A 416 9.78 -8.41 -25.57
N HIS A 417 9.69 -7.16 -26.03
CA HIS A 417 10.53 -6.68 -27.12
C HIS A 417 12.02 -6.61 -26.75
N ALA A 418 12.35 -6.14 -25.55
CA ALA A 418 13.73 -6.11 -25.08
C ALA A 418 14.31 -7.53 -25.01
N MET A 419 13.56 -8.49 -24.47
CA MET A 419 14.03 -9.88 -24.41
C MET A 419 14.19 -10.52 -25.79
N HIS A 420 13.28 -10.23 -26.72
CA HIS A 420 13.39 -10.71 -28.09
C HIS A 420 14.64 -10.16 -28.77
N GLN A 421 14.91 -8.86 -28.63
CA GLN A 421 16.10 -8.22 -29.19
C GLN A 421 17.39 -8.79 -28.61
N VAL A 422 17.46 -9.01 -27.28
CA VAL A 422 18.64 -9.64 -26.65
C VAL A 422 18.84 -11.06 -27.16
N PHE A 423 17.77 -11.81 -27.38
CA PHE A 423 17.85 -13.18 -27.88
C PHE A 423 18.26 -13.28 -29.37
N GLU A 424 17.98 -12.25 -30.18
CA GLU A 424 18.44 -12.17 -31.57
C GLU A 424 19.91 -11.77 -31.71
N ASP A 425 20.56 -11.33 -30.62
CA ASP A 425 21.99 -11.05 -30.63
C ASP A 425 22.78 -12.34 -30.90
N LYS A 426 23.80 -12.24 -31.74
CA LYS A 426 24.63 -13.41 -32.13
C LYS A 426 25.42 -13.96 -30.95
N ASP A 427 25.67 -13.12 -29.95
CA ASP A 427 26.38 -13.49 -28.73
C ASP A 427 25.44 -14.09 -27.66
N ALA A 428 24.13 -14.20 -27.94
CA ALA A 428 23.16 -14.79 -27.02
C ALA A 428 22.95 -16.29 -27.31
N ASP A 429 23.50 -17.15 -26.46
CA ASP A 429 23.37 -18.61 -26.60
C ASP A 429 22.01 -19.16 -26.12
N GLY A 430 21.24 -18.41 -25.33
CA GLY A 430 19.98 -18.89 -24.77
C GLY A 430 19.30 -17.95 -23.78
N VAL A 431 18.16 -18.40 -23.23
CA VAL A 431 17.37 -17.67 -22.23
C VAL A 431 17.18 -18.52 -20.97
N ILE A 432 17.41 -17.90 -19.80
CA ILE A 432 17.18 -18.53 -18.50
C ILE A 432 15.90 -17.97 -17.89
N LEU A 433 14.94 -18.85 -17.57
CA LEU A 433 13.74 -18.51 -16.83
C LEU A 433 13.95 -18.73 -15.34
N VAL A 434 13.83 -17.67 -14.54
CA VAL A 434 13.98 -17.70 -13.07
C VAL A 434 12.68 -17.26 -12.42
N ASP A 435 12.20 -18.00 -11.43
CA ASP A 435 11.07 -17.61 -10.57
C ASP A 435 11.43 -17.80 -9.09
N ALA A 436 10.99 -16.87 -8.25
CA ALA A 436 11.26 -16.89 -6.82
C ALA A 436 10.16 -17.63 -6.07
N THR A 437 10.53 -18.73 -5.42
CA THR A 437 9.59 -19.50 -4.59
C THR A 437 9.13 -18.65 -3.40
N ASN A 438 7.81 -18.41 -3.31
CA ASN A 438 7.19 -17.75 -2.16
C ASN A 438 7.73 -16.33 -1.87
N ALA A 439 8.16 -15.61 -2.91
CA ALA A 439 8.88 -14.34 -2.84
C ALA A 439 8.33 -13.33 -1.81
N PHE A 440 7.01 -13.06 -1.83
CA PHE A 440 6.39 -12.09 -0.94
C PHE A 440 6.54 -12.41 0.55
N ASN A 441 6.52 -13.69 0.91
CA ASN A 441 6.60 -14.10 2.32
C ASN A 441 8.05 -14.34 2.77
N CYS A 442 8.94 -14.68 1.83
CA CYS A 442 10.36 -14.95 2.08
C CYS A 442 11.26 -13.69 2.00
N LEU A 443 10.72 -12.51 1.65
CA LEU A 443 11.48 -11.27 1.65
C LEU A 443 12.09 -10.99 3.04
N ASN A 444 13.41 -10.81 3.10
CA ASN A 444 14.08 -10.29 4.28
C ASN A 444 13.70 -8.81 4.45
N ARG A 445 12.78 -8.53 5.38
CA ARG A 445 12.21 -7.20 5.57
C ARG A 445 13.25 -6.21 6.10
N GLN A 446 14.18 -6.65 6.93
CA GLN A 446 15.22 -5.78 7.48
C GLN A 446 16.22 -5.39 6.38
N THR A 447 16.75 -6.35 5.61
CA THR A 447 17.61 -6.04 4.46
C THR A 447 16.90 -5.12 3.45
N ALA A 448 15.62 -5.37 3.16
CA ALA A 448 14.84 -4.52 2.27
C ALA A 448 14.72 -3.07 2.79
N LEU A 449 14.46 -2.90 4.09
CA LEU A 449 14.35 -1.57 4.74
C LEU A 449 15.69 -0.84 4.85
N ILE A 450 16.81 -1.55 4.97
CA ILE A 450 18.14 -0.95 4.91
C ILE A 450 18.39 -0.45 3.49
N ASN A 451 18.27 -1.34 2.50
CA ASN A 451 18.56 -1.02 1.10
C ASN A 451 17.65 0.07 0.52
N ILE A 452 16.38 0.15 0.96
CA ILE A 452 15.47 1.17 0.43
C ILE A 452 15.89 2.59 0.81
N LYS A 453 16.62 2.78 1.92
CA LYS A 453 17.19 4.07 2.29
C LYS A 453 18.24 4.54 1.27
N HIS A 454 18.94 3.61 0.62
CA HIS A 454 19.90 3.92 -0.43
C HIS A 454 19.23 4.06 -1.81
N LEU A 455 18.31 3.14 -2.12
CA LEU A 455 17.70 3.06 -3.46
C LEU A 455 16.61 4.09 -3.69
N CYS A 456 15.73 4.31 -2.71
CA CYS A 456 14.58 5.20 -2.81
C CYS A 456 14.30 5.87 -1.47
N PRO A 457 15.10 6.87 -1.06
CA PRO A 457 14.94 7.58 0.23
C PRO A 457 13.53 8.12 0.49
N ALA A 458 12.76 8.44 -0.56
CA ALA A 458 11.37 8.90 -0.44
C ALA A 458 10.39 7.81 0.04
N LEU A 459 10.79 6.54 0.01
CA LEU A 459 9.97 5.39 0.41
C LEU A 459 10.49 4.74 1.71
N SER A 460 11.52 5.30 2.35
CA SER A 460 12.24 4.61 3.43
C SER A 460 11.71 4.85 4.84
N LYS A 461 10.68 5.69 5.01
CA LYS A 461 10.04 5.99 6.30
C LYS A 461 8.78 5.17 6.53
#